data_AF-Q6EVT9-F1
#
_entry.id   AF-Q6EVT9-F1
#
_cell.length_a   1.000
_cell.length_b   1.000
_cell.length_c   1.000
_cell.angle_alpha   90.00
_cell.angle_beta   90.00
_cell.angle_gamma   90.00
#
_symmetry.space_group_name_H-M   'P 1'
#
loop_
_entity.id
_entity.type
_entity.pdbx_description
1 polymer ?
#
loop_
_entity_poly.entity_id
_entity_poly.type
_entity_poly.pdbx_seq_one_letter_code
_entity_poly.pdbx_strand_id
1 'polypeptide(L)'
;MSNVSINDFKLLNIKCQKYFDLFSKTNAFNQPVRDTKLQQRFGFYLYILESLCNEKDIDKISDYITDTEYNAYLTGNRYDDNGIDAFFIDEENKEIKLFNFKFREKFKSDQKQSYNEAFVSTKLVNCIMNDSTVGLDGKLRSYVHSVNEMLNGNDVWKLSLYMVSNEAVPIEHDESAIQQLKSFYDMEVISVCLPHIASMMSIRPAPINAELIIDNDALMSYSESSISTSKSYVIRLNTADVIRMTCRNADLRLDHNCENIDQLAEEKIDFGVLFDNVRGLVQRSRYNAAIAKTLREEPGKFFMYNNGLTIVADDIKAHPVNGNRKVRISLTGVQVLNGGQTLRTLHDFNAADKSHITEFLSKSEILVRIFNASSSETANKIAEYTNSQNSISSVDLKSLSTLQIQLEQLLDAHDIIYSRKNGDTGMDDKKEYRYKISMEQFGQILFALQGYPEKSSNQKQHIFGKYYDEIFDEKNFNFSQAPEITERYFDIKKAYASSTDSIQKIEQKIFYILYMHQVRSDLSYEQCINTLEEVLETFDSAGVSLTDARKMIQVRFRDYLNSILYSEYQP
;
A
#
# COMPACT_ATOMS: atom_id res chain seq x y z
N MET A 1 2.00 -7.55 -21.93
CA MET A 1 2.33 -6.15 -21.61
C MET A 1 1.20 -5.29 -22.15
N SER A 2 0.61 -4.40 -21.35
CA SER A 2 -0.28 -3.35 -21.84
C SER A 2 0.55 -2.43 -22.74
N ASN A 3 -0.03 -1.95 -23.85
CA ASN A 3 0.59 -0.88 -24.63
C ASN A 3 0.58 0.37 -23.76
N VAL A 4 1.72 0.67 -23.14
CA VAL A 4 1.90 1.89 -22.37
C VAL A 4 1.99 3.06 -23.33
N SER A 5 1.16 4.06 -23.07
CA SER A 5 1.08 5.26 -23.89
C SER A 5 1.94 6.38 -23.32
N ILE A 6 2.30 7.34 -24.16
CA ILE A 6 2.88 8.61 -23.71
C ILE A 6 1.95 9.36 -22.74
N ASN A 7 0.65 9.08 -22.77
CA ASN A 7 -0.32 9.70 -21.86
C ASN A 7 -0.18 9.15 -20.44
N ASP A 8 0.09 7.85 -20.28
CA ASP A 8 0.35 7.25 -18.96
C ASP A 8 1.59 7.87 -18.31
N PHE A 9 2.64 8.06 -19.11
CA PHE A 9 3.86 8.77 -18.67
C PHE A 9 3.57 10.22 -18.26
N LYS A 10 2.71 10.94 -19.00
CA LYS A 10 2.32 12.32 -18.67
C LYS A 10 1.47 12.40 -17.41
N LEU A 11 0.49 11.51 -17.26
CA LEU A 11 -0.34 11.42 -16.06
C LEU A 11 0.51 11.14 -14.82
N LEU A 12 1.53 10.28 -14.96
CA LEU A 12 2.44 9.96 -13.85
C LEU A 12 3.17 11.22 -13.41
N ASN A 13 3.75 11.96 -14.36
CA ASN A 13 4.44 13.20 -14.05
C ASN A 13 3.53 14.25 -13.39
N ILE A 14 2.25 14.33 -13.79
CA ILE A 14 1.28 15.22 -13.14
C ILE A 14 1.02 14.80 -11.69
N LYS A 15 0.80 13.50 -11.44
CA LYS A 15 0.64 12.99 -10.07
C LYS A 15 1.90 13.23 -9.25
N CYS A 16 3.07 12.89 -9.76
CA CYS A 16 4.34 13.12 -9.07
C CYS A 16 4.55 14.60 -8.73
N GLN A 17 4.20 15.53 -9.63
CA GLN A 17 4.23 16.96 -9.33
C GLN A 17 3.34 17.31 -8.12
N LYS A 18 2.09 16.84 -8.10
CA LYS A 18 1.18 17.09 -6.96
C LYS A 18 1.75 16.57 -5.64
N TYR A 19 2.38 15.40 -5.66
CA TYR A 19 3.03 14.82 -4.47
C TYR A 19 4.16 15.70 -3.94
N PHE A 20 4.99 16.22 -4.84
CA PHE A 20 6.04 17.18 -4.47
C PHE A 20 5.45 18.48 -3.93
N ASP A 21 4.41 19.02 -4.57
CA ASP A 21 3.76 20.26 -4.16
C ASP A 21 3.13 20.12 -2.76
N LEU A 22 2.48 18.98 -2.47
CA LEU A 22 1.93 18.68 -1.14
C LEU A 22 3.03 18.63 -0.08
N PHE A 23 4.14 17.93 -0.35
CA PHE A 23 5.25 17.81 0.58
C PHE A 23 5.97 19.14 0.82
N SER A 24 6.21 19.92 -0.23
CA SER A 24 6.91 21.22 -0.15
C SER A 24 6.10 22.31 0.57
N LYS A 25 4.76 22.21 0.60
CA LYS A 25 3.90 23.11 1.39
C LYS A 25 4.01 22.87 2.90
N THR A 26 4.29 21.64 3.32
CA THR A 26 4.38 21.28 4.74
C THR A 26 5.81 21.24 5.27
N ASN A 27 6.80 21.04 4.40
CA ASN A 27 8.19 20.80 4.79
C ASN A 27 9.13 21.80 4.13
N ALA A 28 9.99 22.42 4.93
CA ALA A 28 11.01 23.33 4.43
C ALA A 28 12.19 22.57 3.81
N PHE A 29 12.53 22.91 2.57
CA PHE A 29 13.75 22.47 1.91
C PHE A 29 14.88 23.47 2.21
N ASN A 30 16.09 22.97 2.49
CA ASN A 30 17.27 23.82 2.66
C ASN A 30 17.61 24.56 1.36
N GLN A 31 17.43 23.91 0.20
CA GLN A 31 17.56 24.55 -1.11
C GLN A 31 16.26 24.49 -1.91
N PRO A 32 15.79 25.60 -2.52
CA PRO A 32 14.56 25.59 -3.30
C PRO A 32 14.74 24.79 -4.59
N VAL A 33 13.93 23.75 -4.76
CA VAL A 33 13.87 22.95 -5.99
C VAL A 33 13.05 23.72 -7.03
N ARG A 34 13.71 24.39 -7.98
CA ARG A 34 13.04 25.20 -9.03
C ARG A 34 12.79 24.44 -10.32
N ASP A 35 13.54 23.37 -10.58
CA ASP A 35 13.41 22.58 -11.80
C ASP A 35 12.22 21.62 -11.70
N THR A 36 11.23 21.79 -12.58
CA THR A 36 10.03 20.95 -12.64
C THR A 36 10.36 19.47 -12.82
N LYS A 37 11.44 19.12 -13.53
CA LYS A 37 11.82 17.71 -13.71
C LYS A 37 12.36 17.09 -12.44
N LEU A 38 13.14 17.85 -11.68
CA LEU A 38 13.62 17.44 -10.38
C LEU A 38 12.47 17.31 -9.36
N GLN A 39 11.51 18.23 -9.37
CA GLN A 39 10.29 18.14 -8.57
C GLN A 39 9.50 16.85 -8.88
N GLN A 40 9.31 16.54 -10.16
CA GLN A 40 8.65 15.31 -10.60
C GLN A 40 9.40 14.05 -10.15
N ARG A 41 10.75 14.04 -10.17
CA ARG A 41 11.55 12.92 -9.67
C ARG A 41 11.38 12.72 -8.17
N PHE A 42 11.42 13.78 -7.38
CA PHE A 42 11.23 13.67 -5.93
C PHE A 42 9.81 13.22 -5.57
N GLY A 43 8.81 13.77 -6.25
CA GLY A 43 7.43 13.29 -6.11
C GLY A 43 7.21 11.85 -6.59
N PHE A 44 8.02 11.37 -7.54
CA PHE A 44 8.01 9.97 -7.96
C PHE A 44 8.44 9.02 -6.84
N TYR A 45 9.47 9.37 -6.08
CA TYR A 45 9.89 8.57 -4.92
C TYR A 45 8.78 8.46 -3.89
N LEU A 46 8.18 9.59 -3.52
CA LEU A 46 7.08 9.65 -2.54
C LEU A 46 5.88 8.81 -2.99
N TYR A 47 5.43 8.97 -4.24
CA TYR A 47 4.27 8.27 -4.77
C TYR A 47 4.46 6.74 -4.82
N ILE A 48 5.63 6.29 -5.28
CA ILE A 48 5.89 4.85 -5.40
C ILE A 48 6.05 4.21 -4.02
N LEU A 49 6.75 4.87 -3.10
CA LEU A 49 6.90 4.35 -1.73
C LEU A 49 5.55 4.29 -1.01
N GLU A 50 4.65 5.27 -1.17
CA GLU A 50 3.28 5.16 -0.64
C GLU A 50 2.58 3.90 -1.19
N SER A 51 2.69 3.69 -2.51
CA SER A 51 2.00 2.61 -3.20
C SER A 51 2.55 1.22 -2.84
N LEU A 52 3.86 1.07 -2.63
CA LEU A 52 4.54 -0.21 -2.41
C LEU A 52 4.78 -0.56 -0.93
N CYS A 53 4.89 0.45 -0.07
CA CYS A 53 5.12 0.27 1.36
C CYS A 53 3.82 0.31 2.18
N ASN A 54 2.70 0.74 1.60
CA ASN A 54 1.42 0.91 2.31
C ASN A 54 1.51 1.91 3.49
N GLU A 55 2.49 2.82 3.45
CA GLU A 55 2.61 3.94 4.39
C GLU A 55 2.00 5.16 3.72
N LYS A 56 1.06 5.82 4.41
CA LYS A 56 0.28 6.96 3.85
C LYS A 56 0.83 8.31 4.30
N ASP A 57 1.67 8.31 5.32
CA ASP A 57 2.34 9.49 5.86
C ASP A 57 3.52 9.90 4.97
N ILE A 58 3.37 10.99 4.22
CA ILE A 58 4.41 11.51 3.32
C ILE A 58 5.70 11.85 4.07
N ASP A 59 5.63 12.29 5.32
CA ASP A 59 6.83 12.64 6.10
C ASP A 59 7.65 11.39 6.41
N LYS A 60 7.00 10.32 6.87
CA LYS A 60 7.65 9.03 7.10
C LYS A 60 8.22 8.45 5.82
N ILE A 61 7.48 8.56 4.73
CA ILE A 61 7.96 8.13 3.41
C ILE A 61 9.25 8.88 3.04
N SER A 62 9.30 10.19 3.28
CA SER A 62 10.51 10.98 3.03
C SER A 62 11.69 10.54 3.90
N ASP A 63 11.47 9.96 5.08
CA ASP A 63 12.55 9.46 5.94
C ASP A 63 13.17 8.17 5.42
N TYR A 64 12.43 7.39 4.65
CA TYR A 64 12.91 6.16 3.99
C TYR A 64 13.84 6.46 2.79
N ILE A 65 13.80 7.68 2.24
CA ILE A 65 14.59 8.04 1.06
C ILE A 65 16.04 8.31 1.46
N THR A 66 16.96 7.52 0.88
CA THR A 66 18.41 7.60 1.05
C THR A 66 19.13 8.23 -0.13
N ASP A 67 18.43 8.54 -1.23
CA ASP A 67 18.97 9.21 -2.43
C ASP A 67 19.84 10.43 -2.08
N THR A 68 21.03 10.46 -2.68
CA THR A 68 22.08 11.46 -2.42
C THR A 68 21.62 12.89 -2.72
N GLU A 69 20.92 13.08 -3.84
CA GLU A 69 20.51 14.40 -4.33
C GLU A 69 19.27 14.88 -3.57
N TYR A 70 18.31 13.99 -3.31
CA TYR A 70 17.12 14.28 -2.51
C TYR A 70 17.50 14.82 -1.12
N ASN A 71 18.38 14.13 -0.40
CA ASN A 71 18.80 14.54 0.93
C ASN A 71 19.66 15.83 0.90
N ALA A 72 20.42 16.07 -0.17
CA ALA A 72 21.15 17.32 -0.35
C ALA A 72 20.21 18.54 -0.45
N TYR A 73 19.10 18.44 -1.18
CA TYR A 73 18.12 19.52 -1.26
C TYR A 73 17.28 19.66 0.02
N LEU A 74 16.94 18.54 0.66
CA LEU A 74 16.09 18.53 1.85
C LEU A 74 16.85 19.01 3.10
N THR A 75 18.00 18.41 3.41
CA THR A 75 18.73 18.67 4.67
C THR A 75 20.07 19.38 4.46
N GLY A 76 20.53 19.55 3.22
CA GLY A 76 21.88 20.10 2.92
C GLY A 76 23.03 19.09 3.07
N ASN A 77 22.74 17.84 3.45
CA ASN A 77 23.75 16.81 3.65
C ASN A 77 23.82 15.89 2.45
N ARG A 78 25.04 15.62 1.95
CA ARG A 78 25.28 14.77 0.79
C ARG A 78 26.02 13.51 1.22
N TYR A 79 25.31 12.38 1.26
CA TYR A 79 25.85 11.06 1.57
C TYR A 79 25.67 10.14 0.36
N ASP A 80 26.63 9.25 0.11
CA ASP A 80 26.57 8.27 -0.99
C ASP A 80 25.52 7.20 -0.69
N ASP A 81 24.52 7.09 -1.55
CA ASP A 81 23.43 6.11 -1.48
C ASP A 81 23.87 4.68 -1.86
N ASN A 82 25.06 4.50 -2.42
CA ASN A 82 25.60 3.22 -2.84
C ASN A 82 24.63 2.42 -3.74
N GLY A 83 23.79 3.12 -4.52
CA GLY A 83 22.81 2.52 -5.42
C GLY A 83 21.48 2.10 -4.79
N ILE A 84 21.24 2.37 -3.51
CA ILE A 84 19.92 2.16 -2.88
C ILE A 84 19.33 3.52 -2.51
N ASP A 85 18.29 3.90 -3.22
CA ASP A 85 17.66 5.21 -3.17
C ASP A 85 16.61 5.31 -2.05
N ALA A 86 16.06 4.18 -1.59
CA ALA A 86 15.23 4.13 -0.39
C ALA A 86 15.27 2.77 0.33
N PHE A 87 14.95 2.80 1.63
CA PHE A 87 15.01 1.65 2.53
C PHE A 87 13.75 1.56 3.38
N PHE A 88 13.05 0.41 3.36
CA PHE A 88 11.85 0.19 4.17
C PHE A 88 11.89 -1.17 4.88
N ILE A 89 11.51 -1.19 6.15
CA ILE A 89 11.44 -2.40 6.97
C ILE A 89 9.97 -2.62 7.36
N ASP A 90 9.40 -3.71 6.85
CA ASP A 90 8.05 -4.16 7.16
C ASP A 90 8.13 -5.16 8.32
N GLU A 91 7.98 -4.66 9.55
CA GLU A 91 8.05 -5.50 10.74
C GLU A 91 6.88 -6.49 10.84
N GLU A 92 5.72 -6.15 10.27
CA GLU A 92 4.50 -6.97 10.31
C GLU A 92 4.64 -8.20 9.41
N ASN A 93 5.16 -8.01 8.19
CA ASN A 93 5.38 -9.10 7.24
C ASN A 93 6.79 -9.72 7.32
N LYS A 94 7.65 -9.23 8.22
CA LYS A 94 9.06 -9.60 8.35
C LYS A 94 9.79 -9.50 7.00
N GLU A 95 9.58 -8.40 6.28
CA GLU A 95 10.17 -8.14 4.96
C GLU A 95 11.00 -6.86 4.96
N ILE A 96 12.20 -6.93 4.40
CA ILE A 96 13.10 -5.79 4.20
C ILE A 96 13.09 -5.45 2.72
N LYS A 97 12.63 -4.24 2.39
CA LYS A 97 12.47 -3.76 1.02
C LYS A 97 13.53 -2.71 0.70
N LEU A 98 14.40 -3.02 -0.24
CA LEU A 98 15.40 -2.11 -0.80
C LEU A 98 14.86 -1.55 -2.11
N PHE A 99 14.99 -0.25 -2.34
CA PHE A 99 14.52 0.38 -3.58
C PHE A 99 15.67 1.01 -4.35
N ASN A 100 15.75 0.71 -5.64
CA ASN A 100 16.54 1.45 -6.61
C ASN A 100 15.58 2.14 -7.59
N PHE A 101 15.67 3.46 -7.68
CA PHE A 101 14.79 4.28 -8.49
C PHE A 101 15.51 4.80 -9.74
N LYS A 102 14.87 4.65 -10.89
CA LYS A 102 15.29 5.28 -12.14
C LYS A 102 14.18 6.12 -12.76
N PHE A 103 14.35 7.44 -12.68
CA PHE A 103 13.46 8.38 -13.33
C PHE A 103 14.03 8.86 -14.67
N ARG A 104 13.28 8.67 -15.75
CA ARG A 104 13.57 9.20 -17.09
C ARG A 104 12.74 10.45 -17.35
N GLU A 105 13.38 11.50 -17.85
CA GLU A 105 12.68 12.75 -18.17
C GLU A 105 11.85 12.68 -19.46
N LYS A 106 12.23 11.78 -20.38
CA LYS A 106 11.64 11.60 -21.71
C LYS A 106 11.15 10.17 -21.89
N PHE A 107 9.92 10.04 -22.42
CA PHE A 107 9.32 8.75 -22.74
C PHE A 107 9.93 8.14 -24.00
N LYS A 108 10.22 6.85 -23.95
CA LYS A 108 10.61 6.00 -25.08
C LYS A 108 9.92 4.65 -24.92
N SER A 109 9.19 4.21 -25.94
CA SER A 109 8.32 3.02 -25.89
C SER A 109 9.09 1.69 -25.83
N ASP A 110 10.35 1.70 -26.27
CA ASP A 110 11.26 0.57 -26.43
C ASP A 110 12.37 0.54 -25.37
N GLN A 111 12.41 1.55 -24.48
CA GLN A 111 13.43 1.64 -23.45
C GLN A 111 13.20 0.58 -22.36
N LYS A 112 14.19 -0.31 -22.22
CA LYS A 112 14.28 -1.34 -21.16
C LYS A 112 15.04 -0.80 -19.96
N GLN A 113 14.65 -1.27 -18.78
CA GLN A 113 15.41 -1.07 -17.54
C GLN A 113 16.85 -1.58 -17.67
N SER A 114 17.79 -0.88 -17.04
CA SER A 114 19.23 -1.16 -17.16
C SER A 114 19.73 -2.13 -16.10
N TYR A 115 20.39 -3.21 -16.52
CA TYR A 115 20.98 -4.21 -15.62
C TYR A 115 22.12 -3.70 -14.74
N ASN A 116 22.87 -2.69 -15.23
CA ASN A 116 23.99 -2.13 -14.48
C ASN A 116 23.56 -1.52 -13.15
N GLU A 117 22.29 -1.14 -13.01
CA GLU A 117 21.74 -0.52 -11.80
C GLU A 117 21.57 -1.54 -10.66
N ALA A 118 21.20 -2.79 -11.01
CA ALA A 118 21.21 -3.91 -10.06
C ALA A 118 22.62 -4.20 -9.54
N PHE A 119 23.65 -4.01 -10.39
CA PHE A 119 25.04 -4.22 -9.98
C PHE A 119 25.51 -3.16 -8.97
N VAL A 120 25.14 -1.90 -9.14
CA VAL A 120 25.51 -0.83 -8.18
C VAL A 120 24.93 -1.14 -6.80
N SER A 121 23.69 -1.63 -6.76
CA SER A 121 23.02 -2.05 -5.51
C SER A 121 23.75 -3.19 -4.78
N THR A 122 24.52 -4.03 -5.48
CA THR A 122 25.25 -5.16 -4.85
C THR A 122 26.29 -4.70 -3.84
N LYS A 123 26.81 -3.48 -3.96
CA LYS A 123 27.79 -2.93 -3.01
C LYS A 123 27.18 -2.87 -1.61
N LEU A 124 25.96 -2.34 -1.48
CA LEU A 124 25.28 -2.27 -0.20
C LEU A 124 24.84 -3.65 0.30
N VAL A 125 24.36 -4.50 -0.59
CA VAL A 125 23.99 -5.89 -0.25
C VAL A 125 25.20 -6.65 0.31
N ASN A 126 26.38 -6.48 -0.26
CA ASN A 126 27.61 -7.06 0.28
C ASN A 126 27.99 -6.51 1.65
N CYS A 127 27.73 -5.22 1.93
CA CYS A 127 27.95 -4.64 3.26
C CYS A 127 27.01 -5.26 4.30
N ILE A 128 25.73 -5.45 3.97
CA ILE A 128 24.74 -6.12 4.83
C ILE A 128 25.18 -7.56 5.12
N MET A 129 25.56 -8.31 4.08
CA MET A 129 25.90 -9.74 4.20
C MET A 129 27.22 -10.01 4.93
N ASN A 130 28.13 -9.03 4.99
CA ASN A 130 29.41 -9.15 5.70
C ASN A 130 29.42 -8.41 7.05
N ASP A 131 28.25 -8.00 7.56
CA ASP A 131 28.11 -7.21 8.79
C ASP A 131 29.00 -5.95 8.86
N SER A 132 29.31 -5.36 7.69
CA SER A 132 30.26 -4.26 7.58
C SER A 132 29.54 -2.94 7.33
N THR A 133 29.71 -2.00 8.26
CA THR A 133 29.30 -0.60 8.07
C THR A 133 30.42 0.27 7.51
N VAL A 134 31.54 -0.32 7.09
CA VAL A 134 32.73 0.41 6.65
C VAL A 134 32.45 1.10 5.32
N GLY A 135 32.51 2.43 5.30
CA GLY A 135 32.26 3.26 4.11
C GLY A 135 30.81 3.68 3.90
N LEU A 136 29.92 3.44 4.88
CA LEU A 136 28.53 3.90 4.88
C LEU A 136 28.39 5.10 5.82
N ASP A 137 27.71 6.15 5.35
CA ASP A 137 27.49 7.39 6.12
C ASP A 137 25.99 7.76 6.18
N GLY A 138 25.63 8.60 7.15
CA GLY A 138 24.27 9.12 7.31
C GLY A 138 23.20 8.05 7.64
N LYS A 139 21.99 8.24 7.10
CA LYS A 139 20.82 7.37 7.32
C LYS A 139 21.07 5.91 6.94
N LEU A 140 21.86 5.70 5.89
CA LEU A 140 22.11 4.39 5.32
C LEU A 140 22.93 3.50 6.26
N ARG A 141 23.86 4.08 7.03
CA ARG A 141 24.58 3.38 8.10
C ARG A 141 23.66 2.87 9.21
N SER A 142 22.72 3.71 9.67
CA SER A 142 21.76 3.31 10.72
C SER A 142 20.80 2.22 10.26
N TYR A 143 20.36 2.27 8.99
CA TYR A 143 19.51 1.21 8.42
C TYR A 143 20.25 -0.12 8.32
N VAL A 144 21.48 -0.13 7.78
CA VAL A 144 22.28 -1.37 7.70
C VAL A 144 22.56 -1.96 9.07
N HIS A 145 22.87 -1.12 10.07
CA HIS A 145 23.06 -1.62 11.43
C HIS A 145 21.80 -2.30 11.98
N SER A 146 20.63 -1.66 11.82
CA SER A 146 19.35 -2.21 12.29
C SER A 146 19.00 -3.52 11.57
N VAL A 147 19.25 -3.60 10.27
CA VAL A 147 19.03 -4.81 9.48
C VAL A 147 19.96 -5.94 9.88
N ASN A 148 21.24 -5.66 10.12
CA ASN A 148 22.17 -6.68 10.59
C ASN A 148 21.76 -7.23 11.96
N GLU A 149 21.25 -6.39 12.87
CA GLU A 149 20.68 -6.87 14.14
C GLU A 149 19.45 -7.77 13.92
N MET A 150 18.57 -7.42 12.97
CA MET A 150 17.38 -8.19 12.64
C MET A 150 17.70 -9.54 11.97
N LEU A 151 18.64 -9.55 11.02
CA LEU A 151 19.07 -10.74 10.28
C LEU A 151 19.87 -11.71 11.17
N ASN A 152 20.60 -11.20 12.16
CA ASN A 152 21.28 -12.02 13.17
C ASN A 152 20.33 -12.48 14.30
N GLY A 153 19.07 -12.05 14.28
CA GLY A 153 18.03 -12.48 15.22
C GLY A 153 17.51 -13.90 14.94
N ASN A 154 16.57 -14.36 15.77
CA ASN A 154 15.90 -15.66 15.60
C ASN A 154 14.74 -15.64 14.59
N ASP A 155 14.28 -14.45 14.19
CA ASP A 155 13.17 -14.29 13.27
C ASP A 155 13.63 -14.47 11.81
N VAL A 156 12.80 -15.10 10.98
CA VAL A 156 13.10 -15.27 9.55
C VAL A 156 12.64 -14.03 8.79
N TRP A 157 13.59 -13.23 8.33
CA TRP A 157 13.34 -12.04 7.51
C TRP A 157 13.56 -12.32 6.04
N LYS A 158 12.70 -11.77 5.19
CA LYS A 158 12.82 -11.83 3.73
C LYS A 158 13.44 -10.54 3.19
N LEU A 159 14.44 -10.65 2.32
CA LEU A 159 15.09 -9.49 1.69
C LEU A 159 14.67 -9.37 0.21
N SER A 160 14.12 -8.22 -0.16
CA SER A 160 13.58 -7.95 -1.50
C SER A 160 14.15 -6.64 -2.07
N LEU A 161 14.69 -6.68 -3.29
CA LEU A 161 15.18 -5.51 -4.05
C LEU A 161 14.18 -5.12 -5.13
N TYR A 162 13.61 -3.93 -5.01
CA TYR A 162 12.68 -3.33 -5.95
C TYR A 162 13.43 -2.41 -6.92
N MET A 163 13.45 -2.78 -8.19
CA MET A 163 13.95 -1.96 -9.29
C MET A 163 12.80 -1.19 -9.93
N VAL A 164 12.65 0.08 -9.57
CA VAL A 164 11.52 0.91 -9.97
C VAL A 164 11.96 1.88 -11.05
N SER A 165 11.28 1.88 -12.21
CA SER A 165 11.47 2.93 -13.20
C SER A 165 10.18 3.34 -13.90
N ASN A 166 10.18 4.53 -14.48
CA ASN A 166 9.10 5.00 -15.35
C ASN A 166 9.31 4.61 -16.83
N GLU A 167 10.06 3.54 -17.09
CA GLU A 167 10.30 2.98 -18.43
C GLU A 167 9.21 1.97 -18.83
N ALA A 168 9.07 1.73 -20.13
CA ALA A 168 7.98 0.93 -20.68
C ALA A 168 8.21 -0.59 -20.55
N VAL A 169 9.46 -1.04 -20.62
CA VAL A 169 9.81 -2.47 -20.69
C VAL A 169 10.56 -2.93 -19.43
N PRO A 170 10.05 -3.94 -18.71
CA PRO A 170 10.74 -4.50 -17.55
C PRO A 170 12.00 -5.27 -17.94
N ILE A 171 12.91 -5.42 -16.98
CA ILE A 171 14.04 -6.36 -17.08
C ILE A 171 13.50 -7.80 -17.17
N GLU A 172 14.12 -8.63 -18.02
CA GLU A 172 13.80 -10.06 -18.08
C GLU A 172 14.50 -10.81 -16.94
N HIS A 173 13.74 -11.60 -16.20
CA HIS A 173 14.19 -12.28 -14.98
C HIS A 173 15.18 -13.44 -15.21
N ASP A 174 15.41 -13.86 -16.46
CA ASP A 174 16.26 -15.01 -16.80
C ASP A 174 17.72 -14.64 -17.11
N GLU A 175 18.13 -13.40 -16.86
CA GLU A 175 19.54 -13.04 -16.99
C GLU A 175 20.39 -13.52 -15.80
N SER A 176 21.59 -14.01 -16.12
CA SER A 176 22.50 -14.70 -15.19
C SER A 176 22.84 -13.88 -13.94
N ALA A 177 22.85 -12.56 -14.02
CA ALA A 177 23.16 -11.67 -12.89
C ALA A 177 22.04 -11.60 -11.83
N ILE A 178 20.77 -11.63 -12.24
CA ILE A 178 19.64 -11.63 -11.29
C ILE A 178 19.52 -13.00 -10.62
N GLN A 179 19.79 -14.07 -11.37
CA GLN A 179 19.89 -15.42 -10.80
C GLN A 179 21.04 -15.54 -9.80
N GLN A 180 22.17 -14.85 -10.02
CA GLN A 180 23.26 -14.77 -9.05
C GLN A 180 22.81 -14.04 -7.78
N LEU A 181 22.17 -12.88 -7.89
CA LEU A 181 21.66 -12.16 -6.71
C LEU A 181 20.70 -13.03 -5.88
N LYS A 182 19.83 -13.77 -6.55
CA LYS A 182 18.90 -14.69 -5.89
C LYS A 182 19.61 -15.89 -5.25
N SER A 183 20.59 -16.47 -5.93
CA SER A 183 21.26 -17.71 -5.47
C SER A 183 22.30 -17.46 -4.38
N PHE A 184 23.00 -16.32 -4.43
CA PHE A 184 24.05 -15.98 -3.46
C PHE A 184 23.51 -15.31 -2.20
N TYR A 185 22.42 -14.53 -2.31
CA TYR A 185 21.96 -13.66 -1.23
C TYR A 185 20.52 -13.95 -0.76
N ASP A 186 19.90 -15.03 -1.26
CA ASP A 186 18.47 -15.36 -1.02
C ASP A 186 17.54 -14.14 -1.20
N MET A 187 17.86 -13.29 -2.18
CA MET A 187 17.22 -12.01 -2.40
C MET A 187 16.24 -12.07 -3.57
N GLU A 188 15.02 -11.58 -3.36
CA GLU A 188 14.04 -11.45 -4.45
C GLU A 188 14.23 -10.11 -5.19
N VAL A 189 14.42 -10.14 -6.51
CA VAL A 189 14.50 -8.92 -7.34
C VAL A 189 13.18 -8.70 -8.07
N ILE A 190 12.52 -7.58 -7.79
CA ILE A 190 11.19 -7.21 -8.28
C ILE A 190 11.32 -6.01 -9.22
N SER A 191 10.91 -6.16 -10.48
CA SER A 191 10.93 -5.07 -11.46
C SER A 191 9.56 -4.37 -11.49
N VAL A 192 9.54 -3.08 -11.20
CA VAL A 192 8.36 -2.21 -11.29
C VAL A 192 8.60 -1.18 -12.39
N CYS A 193 7.72 -1.15 -13.38
CA CYS A 193 7.84 -0.33 -14.59
C CYS A 193 6.57 0.47 -14.84
N LEU A 194 6.59 1.38 -15.82
CA LEU A 194 5.43 2.21 -16.17
C LEU A 194 4.13 1.44 -16.41
N PRO A 195 4.07 0.23 -17.04
CA PRO A 195 2.83 -0.52 -17.12
C PRO A 195 2.24 -0.88 -15.76
N HIS A 196 3.10 -1.24 -14.79
CA HIS A 196 2.70 -1.56 -13.43
C HIS A 196 2.24 -0.30 -12.69
N ILE A 197 2.99 0.79 -12.83
CA ILE A 197 2.68 2.07 -12.18
C ILE A 197 1.39 2.67 -12.75
N ALA A 198 1.16 2.57 -14.06
CA ALA A 198 -0.07 3.02 -14.70
C ALA A 198 -1.30 2.25 -14.19
N SER A 199 -1.17 0.94 -13.90
CA SER A 199 -2.25 0.20 -13.25
C SER A 199 -2.56 0.70 -11.84
N MET A 200 -1.56 1.16 -11.09
CA MET A 200 -1.75 1.80 -9.78
C MET A 200 -2.42 3.19 -9.91
N MET A 201 -2.18 3.89 -11.01
CA MET A 201 -2.71 5.24 -11.21
C MET A 201 -4.13 5.31 -11.78
N SER A 202 -4.58 4.24 -12.44
CA SER A 202 -5.74 4.29 -13.34
C SER A 202 -7.04 4.53 -12.58
N ILE A 203 -7.85 5.43 -13.15
CA ILE A 203 -9.30 5.50 -12.97
C ILE A 203 -9.87 4.09 -13.22
N ARG A 204 -10.79 3.64 -12.36
CA ARG A 204 -11.38 2.28 -12.37
C ARG A 204 -11.53 1.76 -13.81
N PRO A 205 -10.92 0.62 -14.16
CA PRO A 205 -10.98 0.08 -15.52
C PRO A 205 -12.44 -0.12 -15.97
N ALA A 206 -12.66 -0.09 -17.29
CA ALA A 206 -14.00 -0.32 -17.82
C ALA A 206 -14.58 -1.64 -17.27
N PRO A 207 -15.90 -1.69 -16.95
CA PRO A 207 -16.51 -2.87 -16.36
C PRO A 207 -16.25 -4.11 -17.21
N ILE A 208 -15.70 -5.15 -16.59
CA ILE A 208 -15.45 -6.43 -17.27
C ILE A 208 -16.70 -7.27 -17.14
N ASN A 209 -17.29 -7.62 -18.27
CA ASN A 209 -18.52 -8.41 -18.32
C ASN A 209 -18.19 -9.83 -18.79
N ALA A 210 -18.93 -10.82 -18.30
CA ALA A 210 -18.75 -12.21 -18.69
C ALA A 210 -20.07 -12.97 -18.68
N GLU A 211 -20.17 -14.02 -19.50
CA GLU A 211 -21.28 -14.95 -19.50
C GLU A 211 -20.84 -16.40 -19.28
N LEU A 212 -21.65 -17.15 -18.54
CA LEU A 212 -21.41 -18.55 -18.19
C LEU A 212 -22.68 -19.38 -18.41
N ILE A 213 -22.49 -20.65 -18.74
CA ILE A 213 -23.53 -21.68 -18.64
C ILE A 213 -23.06 -22.73 -17.65
N ILE A 214 -23.81 -22.89 -16.56
CA ILE A 214 -23.47 -23.78 -15.45
C ILE A 214 -24.55 -24.85 -15.30
N ASP A 215 -24.14 -26.08 -15.03
CA ASP A 215 -25.07 -27.16 -14.70
C ASP A 215 -25.70 -26.92 -13.32
N ASN A 216 -26.99 -27.28 -13.15
CA ASN A 216 -27.71 -27.00 -11.90
C ASN A 216 -27.09 -27.66 -10.66
N ASP A 217 -26.43 -28.80 -10.81
CA ASP A 217 -25.75 -29.52 -9.72
C ASP A 217 -24.39 -28.89 -9.36
N ALA A 218 -23.84 -28.06 -10.25
CA ALA A 218 -22.60 -27.30 -10.03
C ALA A 218 -22.85 -25.89 -9.45
N LEU A 219 -24.11 -25.51 -9.22
CA LEU A 219 -24.54 -24.19 -8.78
C LEU A 219 -25.33 -24.28 -7.46
N MET A 220 -24.91 -23.48 -6.47
CA MET A 220 -25.72 -23.22 -5.27
C MET A 220 -25.98 -21.72 -5.16
N SER A 221 -27.25 -21.32 -5.08
CA SER A 221 -27.64 -19.92 -4.88
C SER A 221 -27.92 -19.62 -3.42
N TYR A 222 -27.52 -18.44 -2.96
CA TYR A 222 -27.83 -17.88 -1.65
C TYR A 222 -28.51 -16.52 -1.79
N SER A 223 -29.49 -16.25 -0.94
CA SER A 223 -30.17 -14.95 -0.81
C SER A 223 -30.51 -14.71 0.65
N GLU A 224 -30.26 -13.50 1.17
CA GLU A 224 -30.49 -13.17 2.59
C GLU A 224 -31.95 -13.27 3.02
N SER A 225 -32.88 -13.09 2.07
CA SER A 225 -34.31 -13.32 2.29
C SER A 225 -34.94 -13.88 1.02
N SER A 226 -36.09 -14.55 1.17
CA SER A 226 -36.89 -15.09 0.06
C SER A 226 -37.44 -14.02 -0.90
N ILE A 227 -37.34 -12.74 -0.51
CA ILE A 227 -37.81 -11.57 -1.26
C ILE A 227 -36.63 -10.79 -1.88
N SER A 228 -35.38 -11.11 -1.50
CA SER A 228 -34.20 -10.42 -2.02
C SER A 228 -33.98 -10.70 -3.50
N THR A 229 -33.83 -9.63 -4.28
CA THR A 229 -33.48 -9.68 -5.71
C THR A 229 -32.00 -9.96 -5.94
N SER A 230 -31.16 -9.73 -4.94
CA SER A 230 -29.71 -9.95 -5.01
C SER A 230 -29.38 -11.38 -4.57
N LYS A 231 -29.00 -12.20 -5.54
CA LYS A 231 -28.55 -13.58 -5.31
C LYS A 231 -27.04 -13.68 -5.45
N SER A 232 -26.42 -14.40 -4.54
CA SER A 232 -25.02 -14.82 -4.60
C SER A 232 -24.95 -16.28 -5.00
N TYR A 233 -23.84 -16.69 -5.60
CA TYR A 233 -23.67 -18.02 -6.16
C TYR A 233 -22.36 -18.64 -5.70
N VAL A 234 -22.41 -19.92 -5.33
CA VAL A 234 -21.24 -20.76 -5.14
C VAL A 234 -21.24 -21.77 -6.26
N ILE A 235 -20.19 -21.75 -7.07
CA ILE A 235 -20.10 -22.48 -8.33
C ILE A 235 -18.87 -23.38 -8.31
N ARG A 236 -19.04 -24.62 -8.77
CA ARG A 236 -17.93 -25.45 -9.22
C ARG A 236 -17.71 -25.15 -10.70
N LEU A 237 -16.60 -24.46 -11.00
CA LEU A 237 -16.35 -23.93 -12.33
C LEU A 237 -15.13 -24.59 -12.97
N ASN A 238 -15.20 -24.89 -14.27
CA ASN A 238 -14.05 -25.34 -15.02
C ASN A 238 -12.96 -24.24 -15.08
N THR A 239 -11.69 -24.59 -14.90
CA THR A 239 -10.63 -23.57 -14.93
C THR A 239 -10.44 -22.94 -16.32
N ALA A 240 -10.82 -23.62 -17.40
CA ALA A 240 -10.86 -23.03 -18.73
C ALA A 240 -11.90 -21.88 -18.82
N ASP A 241 -13.06 -22.03 -18.18
CA ASP A 241 -14.06 -20.95 -18.08
C ASP A 241 -13.57 -19.78 -17.22
N VAL A 242 -12.74 -20.05 -16.20
CA VAL A 242 -12.06 -18.99 -15.44
C VAL A 242 -11.14 -18.18 -16.34
N ILE A 243 -10.33 -18.83 -17.18
CA ILE A 243 -9.47 -18.16 -18.16
C ILE A 243 -10.31 -17.34 -19.13
N ARG A 244 -11.38 -17.93 -19.68
CA ARG A 244 -12.29 -17.28 -20.61
C ARG A 244 -12.96 -16.04 -20.02
N MET A 245 -13.49 -16.10 -18.80
CA MET A 245 -14.19 -14.95 -18.21
C MET A 245 -13.25 -13.80 -17.79
N THR A 246 -11.96 -14.09 -17.62
CA THR A 246 -10.95 -13.13 -17.14
C THR A 246 -9.90 -12.76 -18.19
N CYS A 247 -10.02 -13.24 -19.43
CA CYS A 247 -9.12 -12.88 -20.52
C CYS A 247 -9.36 -11.45 -21.03
N ARG A 248 -8.42 -10.93 -21.81
CA ARG A 248 -8.50 -9.60 -22.44
C ARG A 248 -9.54 -9.51 -23.55
N ASN A 249 -9.79 -10.62 -24.23
CA ASN A 249 -10.74 -10.66 -25.34
C ASN A 249 -12.19 -10.59 -24.84
N ALA A 250 -12.88 -9.48 -25.12
CA ALA A 250 -14.25 -9.27 -24.67
C ALA A 250 -15.27 -10.20 -25.35
N ASP A 251 -15.03 -10.59 -26.59
CA ASP A 251 -15.94 -11.47 -27.33
C ASP A 251 -15.93 -12.87 -26.72
N LEU A 252 -14.74 -13.39 -26.36
CA LEU A 252 -14.61 -14.68 -25.68
C LEU A 252 -15.24 -14.69 -24.28
N ARG A 253 -15.15 -13.57 -23.53
CA ARG A 253 -15.80 -13.44 -22.23
C ARG A 253 -17.33 -13.58 -22.32
N LEU A 254 -17.91 -13.09 -23.41
CA LEU A 254 -19.36 -13.13 -23.66
C LEU A 254 -19.82 -14.39 -24.40
N ASP A 255 -18.90 -15.12 -25.04
CA ASP A 255 -19.18 -16.39 -25.69
C ASP A 255 -19.32 -17.54 -24.67
N HIS A 256 -20.55 -17.78 -24.25
CA HIS A 256 -20.91 -18.86 -23.32
C HIS A 256 -20.93 -20.26 -23.97
N ASN A 257 -20.75 -20.36 -25.29
CA ASN A 257 -20.71 -21.62 -26.03
C ASN A 257 -19.40 -21.72 -26.81
N CYS A 258 -18.27 -21.38 -26.16
CA CYS A 258 -16.96 -21.49 -26.76
C CYS A 258 -16.66 -22.99 -27.06
N GLU A 259 -17.05 -23.44 -28.26
CA GLU A 259 -16.88 -24.82 -28.72
C GLU A 259 -15.40 -25.17 -28.94
N ASN A 260 -14.56 -24.15 -29.12
CA ASN A 260 -13.13 -24.30 -29.36
C ASN A 260 -12.29 -23.70 -28.22
N ILE A 261 -12.07 -24.52 -27.20
CA ILE A 261 -11.25 -24.21 -26.03
C ILE A 261 -9.79 -23.87 -26.42
N ASP A 262 -9.30 -24.36 -27.57
CA ASP A 262 -7.93 -24.08 -28.03
C ASP A 262 -7.69 -22.59 -28.31
N GLN A 263 -8.75 -21.81 -28.58
CA GLN A 263 -8.64 -20.35 -28.72
C GLN A 263 -8.19 -19.65 -27.43
N LEU A 264 -8.44 -20.27 -26.27
CA LEU A 264 -8.05 -19.73 -24.97
C LEU A 264 -6.55 -19.93 -24.68
N ALA A 265 -5.84 -20.77 -25.44
CA ALA A 265 -4.44 -21.10 -25.19
C ALA A 265 -3.49 -19.89 -25.22
N GLU A 266 -3.78 -18.90 -26.08
CA GLU A 266 -2.95 -17.70 -26.24
C GLU A 266 -3.46 -16.49 -25.45
N GLU A 267 -4.63 -16.63 -24.83
CA GLU A 267 -5.28 -15.53 -24.13
C GLU A 267 -4.57 -15.19 -22.82
N LYS A 268 -4.48 -13.89 -22.54
CA LYS A 268 -3.83 -13.36 -21.34
C LYS A 268 -4.86 -12.76 -20.41
N ILE A 269 -4.54 -12.76 -19.12
CA ILE A 269 -5.33 -12.10 -18.09
C ILE A 269 -5.55 -10.61 -18.42
N ASP A 270 -6.78 -10.18 -18.23
CA ASP A 270 -7.13 -8.78 -18.13
C ASP A 270 -6.90 -8.32 -16.69
N PHE A 271 -5.85 -7.53 -16.46
CA PHE A 271 -5.54 -7.03 -15.12
C PHE A 271 -6.63 -6.14 -14.53
N GLY A 272 -7.57 -5.66 -15.35
CA GLY A 272 -8.75 -4.96 -14.85
C GLY A 272 -9.60 -5.80 -13.89
N VAL A 273 -9.60 -7.14 -14.00
CA VAL A 273 -10.34 -8.02 -13.06
C VAL A 273 -9.68 -8.11 -11.68
N LEU A 274 -8.43 -7.64 -11.54
CA LEU A 274 -7.66 -7.67 -10.30
C LEU A 274 -7.45 -6.27 -9.71
N PHE A 275 -8.15 -5.25 -10.22
CA PHE A 275 -7.95 -3.87 -9.79
C PHE A 275 -8.23 -3.68 -8.29
N ASP A 276 -9.33 -4.25 -7.80
CA ASP A 276 -9.69 -4.20 -6.38
C ASP A 276 -8.99 -5.31 -5.55
N ASN A 277 -8.03 -6.05 -6.12
CA ASN A 277 -7.30 -7.14 -5.46
C ASN A 277 -5.99 -6.68 -4.82
N VAL A 278 -5.99 -6.49 -3.50
CA VAL A 278 -4.82 -6.05 -2.71
C VAL A 278 -3.60 -6.97 -2.84
N ARG A 279 -3.80 -8.27 -3.14
CA ARG A 279 -2.72 -9.27 -3.30
C ARG A 279 -2.36 -9.57 -4.77
N GLY A 280 -3.03 -8.94 -5.73
CA GLY A 280 -2.89 -9.20 -7.17
C GLY A 280 -1.50 -8.87 -7.75
N LEU A 281 -0.71 -8.06 -7.02
CA LEU A 281 0.62 -7.57 -7.41
C LEU A 281 1.78 -8.52 -7.04
N VAL A 282 1.55 -9.52 -6.19
CA VAL A 282 2.61 -10.47 -5.76
C VAL A 282 2.87 -11.48 -6.88
N GLN A 283 3.97 -11.31 -7.62
CA GLN A 283 4.26 -12.09 -8.83
C GLN A 283 4.73 -13.52 -8.55
N ARG A 284 5.47 -13.78 -7.46
CA ARG A 284 5.90 -15.15 -7.11
C ARG A 284 5.83 -15.39 -5.60
N SER A 285 5.12 -16.44 -5.23
CA SER A 285 5.13 -16.99 -3.87
C SER A 285 5.35 -18.50 -3.94
N ARG A 286 5.78 -19.12 -2.84
CA ARG A 286 5.86 -20.59 -2.72
C ARG A 286 4.53 -21.29 -3.05
N TYR A 287 3.41 -20.59 -2.89
CA TYR A 287 2.07 -21.11 -3.17
C TYR A 287 1.81 -21.26 -4.68
N ASN A 288 2.39 -20.40 -5.53
CA ASN A 288 2.21 -20.46 -6.98
C ASN A 288 2.78 -21.78 -7.55
N ALA A 289 3.92 -22.24 -7.01
CA ALA A 289 4.53 -23.50 -7.41
C ALA A 289 3.66 -24.72 -7.03
N ALA A 290 3.03 -24.68 -5.85
CA ALA A 290 2.12 -25.73 -5.40
C ALA A 290 0.84 -25.80 -6.25
N ILE A 291 0.26 -24.65 -6.59
CA ILE A 291 -0.93 -24.55 -7.46
C ILE A 291 -0.61 -25.14 -8.85
N ALA A 292 0.49 -24.72 -9.46
CA ALA A 292 0.93 -25.25 -10.76
C ALA A 292 1.24 -26.75 -10.71
N LYS A 293 1.78 -27.25 -9.58
CA LYS A 293 2.02 -28.67 -9.37
C LYS A 293 0.71 -29.46 -9.35
N THR A 294 -0.32 -28.98 -8.64
CA THR A 294 -1.63 -29.66 -8.64
C THR A 294 -2.24 -29.70 -10.04
N LEU A 295 -2.12 -28.64 -10.84
CA LEU A 295 -2.63 -28.65 -12.23
C LEU A 295 -1.98 -29.75 -13.09
N ARG A 296 -0.66 -29.96 -12.96
CA ARG A 296 0.05 -31.00 -13.75
C ARG A 296 -0.19 -32.41 -13.24
N GLU A 297 -0.09 -32.60 -11.93
CA GLU A 297 -0.05 -33.93 -11.33
C GLU A 297 -1.44 -34.46 -10.97
N GLU A 298 -2.35 -33.60 -10.49
CA GLU A 298 -3.66 -34.00 -9.98
C GLU A 298 -4.78 -33.01 -10.39
N PRO A 299 -5.00 -32.73 -11.69
CA PRO A 299 -5.95 -31.71 -12.16
C PRO A 299 -7.39 -31.94 -11.66
N GLY A 300 -7.83 -33.20 -11.59
CA GLY A 300 -9.17 -33.54 -11.08
C GLY A 300 -9.36 -33.28 -9.57
N LYS A 301 -8.28 -33.08 -8.81
CA LYS A 301 -8.34 -32.71 -7.38
C LYS A 301 -8.11 -31.22 -7.15
N PHE A 302 -7.97 -30.42 -8.20
CA PHE A 302 -7.68 -29.00 -8.09
C PHE A 302 -8.70 -28.28 -7.20
N PHE A 303 -9.99 -28.61 -7.34
CA PHE A 303 -11.09 -28.11 -6.52
C PHE A 303 -10.88 -28.35 -5.02
N MET A 304 -10.26 -29.48 -4.65
CA MET A 304 -10.08 -29.90 -3.25
C MET A 304 -8.82 -29.32 -2.63
N TYR A 305 -7.75 -29.16 -3.41
CA TYR A 305 -6.42 -28.83 -2.88
C TYR A 305 -6.08 -27.34 -2.95
N ASN A 306 -6.79 -26.57 -3.77
CA ASN A 306 -6.47 -25.16 -3.99
C ASN A 306 -7.58 -24.26 -3.48
N ASN A 307 -7.17 -23.09 -2.99
CA ASN A 307 -8.12 -22.04 -2.64
C ASN A 307 -8.85 -21.56 -3.91
N GLY A 308 -10.16 -21.44 -3.76
CA GLY A 308 -11.05 -20.96 -4.80
C GLY A 308 -10.88 -19.47 -5.13
N LEU A 309 -11.76 -18.98 -6.00
CA LEU A 309 -11.87 -17.55 -6.32
C LEU A 309 -13.06 -16.95 -5.58
N THR A 310 -12.89 -15.71 -5.12
CA THR A 310 -14.01 -14.88 -4.67
C THR A 310 -14.13 -13.70 -5.61
N ILE A 311 -15.27 -13.62 -6.27
CA ILE A 311 -15.60 -12.67 -7.31
C ILE A 311 -16.78 -11.83 -6.83
N VAL A 312 -16.73 -10.53 -7.10
CA VAL A 312 -17.88 -9.64 -7.04
C VAL A 312 -18.25 -9.17 -8.43
N ALA A 313 -19.53 -8.92 -8.63
CA ALA A 313 -20.07 -8.31 -9.84
C ALA A 313 -21.08 -7.23 -9.44
N ASP A 314 -21.10 -6.12 -10.19
CA ASP A 314 -22.06 -5.03 -10.01
C ASP A 314 -23.50 -5.52 -10.24
N ASP A 315 -23.69 -6.47 -11.17
CA ASP A 315 -24.98 -7.14 -11.40
C ASP A 315 -24.79 -8.61 -11.80
N ILE A 316 -25.72 -9.47 -11.39
CA ILE A 316 -25.75 -10.90 -11.69
C ILE A 316 -27.15 -11.29 -12.15
N LYS A 317 -27.29 -11.65 -13.44
CA LYS A 317 -28.53 -12.17 -14.01
C LYS A 317 -28.41 -13.65 -14.24
N ALA A 318 -29.30 -14.43 -13.63
CA ALA A 318 -29.33 -15.88 -13.77
C ALA A 318 -30.67 -16.33 -14.36
N HIS A 319 -30.62 -17.05 -15.48
CA HIS A 319 -31.80 -17.55 -16.18
C HIS A 319 -31.69 -19.06 -16.40
N PRO A 320 -32.73 -19.85 -16.07
CA PRO A 320 -32.76 -21.26 -16.43
C PRO A 320 -32.74 -21.41 -17.94
N VAL A 321 -31.91 -22.33 -18.44
CA VAL A 321 -31.80 -22.66 -19.86
C VAL A 321 -31.79 -24.18 -20.03
N ASN A 322 -31.84 -24.64 -21.29
CA ASN A 322 -31.80 -26.06 -21.65
C ASN A 322 -32.84 -26.90 -20.90
N GLY A 323 -34.08 -26.41 -20.83
CA GLY A 323 -35.18 -27.08 -20.14
C GLY A 323 -34.99 -27.19 -18.62
N ASN A 324 -34.50 -26.11 -17.99
CA ASN A 324 -34.16 -26.05 -16.57
C ASN A 324 -33.11 -27.07 -16.13
N ARG A 325 -32.18 -27.45 -17.03
CA ARG A 325 -31.04 -28.33 -16.69
C ARG A 325 -29.77 -27.54 -16.40
N LYS A 326 -29.67 -26.34 -16.98
CA LYS A 326 -28.53 -25.44 -16.82
C LYS A 326 -29.03 -24.04 -16.47
N VAL A 327 -28.12 -23.19 -16.01
CA VAL A 327 -28.36 -21.77 -15.75
C VAL A 327 -27.37 -20.95 -16.55
N ARG A 328 -27.89 -19.99 -17.32
CA ARG A 328 -27.08 -18.93 -17.93
C ARG A 328 -26.90 -17.83 -16.90
N ILE A 329 -25.66 -17.48 -16.60
CA ILE A 329 -25.28 -16.42 -15.66
C ILE A 329 -24.57 -15.32 -16.45
N SER A 330 -25.12 -14.12 -16.45
CA SER A 330 -24.50 -12.91 -17.00
C SER A 330 -24.00 -12.05 -15.85
N LEU A 331 -22.70 -11.72 -15.88
CA LEU A 331 -21.99 -10.95 -14.86
C LEU A 331 -21.60 -9.59 -15.44
N THR A 332 -21.92 -8.51 -14.71
CA THR A 332 -21.50 -7.15 -15.06
C THR A 332 -20.47 -6.64 -14.05
N GLY A 333 -19.37 -6.05 -14.52
CA GLY A 333 -18.37 -5.45 -13.62
C GLY A 333 -17.64 -6.46 -12.72
N VAL A 334 -17.17 -7.57 -13.29
CA VAL A 334 -16.44 -8.64 -12.61
C VAL A 334 -15.15 -8.13 -11.99
N GLN A 335 -14.99 -8.38 -10.68
CA GLN A 335 -13.76 -8.15 -9.93
C GLN A 335 -13.43 -9.37 -9.05
N VAL A 336 -12.18 -9.81 -9.09
CA VAL A 336 -11.67 -10.92 -8.27
C VAL A 336 -11.06 -10.35 -7.01
N LEU A 337 -11.74 -10.51 -5.87
CA LEU A 337 -11.30 -9.98 -4.57
C LEU A 337 -10.32 -10.92 -3.86
N ASN A 338 -10.49 -12.23 -4.01
CA ASN A 338 -9.60 -13.25 -3.43
C ASN A 338 -9.26 -14.33 -4.47
N GLY A 339 -8.05 -14.86 -4.36
CA GLY A 339 -7.51 -15.86 -5.27
C GLY A 339 -6.78 -15.27 -6.49
N GLY A 340 -6.29 -14.03 -6.41
CA GLY A 340 -5.49 -13.40 -7.47
C GLY A 340 -4.23 -14.18 -7.84
N GLN A 341 -3.56 -14.82 -6.86
CA GLN A 341 -2.43 -15.72 -7.10
C GLN A 341 -2.84 -17.00 -7.85
N THR A 342 -3.96 -17.61 -7.47
CA THR A 342 -4.55 -18.76 -8.19
C THR A 342 -4.87 -18.39 -9.62
N LEU A 343 -5.56 -17.26 -9.83
CA LEU A 343 -5.92 -16.77 -11.15
C LEU A 343 -4.70 -16.51 -12.03
N ARG A 344 -3.69 -15.81 -11.50
CA ARG A 344 -2.44 -15.57 -12.23
C ARG A 344 -1.73 -16.87 -12.57
N THR A 345 -1.66 -17.81 -11.62
CA THR A 345 -1.04 -19.12 -11.87
C THR A 345 -1.78 -19.90 -12.96
N LEU A 346 -3.11 -19.83 -13.03
CA LEU A 346 -3.88 -20.45 -14.12
C LEU A 346 -3.51 -19.85 -15.48
N HIS A 347 -3.46 -18.53 -15.60
CA HIS A 347 -3.09 -17.84 -16.84
C HIS A 347 -1.62 -18.08 -17.24
N ASP A 348 -0.70 -18.01 -16.27
CA ASP A 348 0.73 -18.25 -16.50
C ASP A 348 0.98 -19.71 -16.87
N PHE A 349 0.26 -20.65 -16.25
CA PHE A 349 0.30 -22.06 -16.58
C PHE A 349 -0.20 -22.30 -18.01
N ASN A 350 -1.34 -21.71 -18.38
CA ASN A 350 -1.89 -21.80 -19.72
C ASN A 350 -0.92 -21.25 -20.79
N ALA A 351 -0.33 -20.08 -20.53
CA ALA A 351 0.58 -19.43 -21.47
C ALA A 351 1.91 -20.18 -21.66
N ALA A 352 2.26 -21.13 -20.77
CA ALA A 352 3.50 -21.89 -20.87
C ALA A 352 3.49 -22.92 -22.01
N ASP A 353 2.34 -23.52 -22.30
CA ASP A 353 2.18 -24.49 -23.40
C ASP A 353 0.72 -24.51 -23.86
N LYS A 354 0.49 -24.43 -25.18
CA LYS A 354 -0.86 -24.41 -25.75
C LYS A 354 -1.66 -25.66 -25.44
N SER A 355 -1.00 -26.81 -25.27
CA SER A 355 -1.65 -28.07 -24.90
C SER A 355 -2.27 -28.01 -23.50
N HIS A 356 -1.81 -27.11 -22.62
CA HIS A 356 -2.25 -27.07 -21.24
C HIS A 356 -3.74 -26.78 -21.06
N ILE A 357 -4.33 -25.97 -21.96
CA ILE A 357 -5.76 -25.67 -21.91
C ILE A 357 -6.58 -26.95 -22.05
N THR A 358 -6.18 -27.83 -22.97
CA THR A 358 -6.92 -29.03 -23.35
C THR A 358 -6.53 -30.24 -22.50
N GLU A 359 -5.26 -30.34 -22.07
CA GLU A 359 -4.77 -31.49 -21.33
C GLU A 359 -5.02 -31.43 -19.82
N PHE A 360 -4.96 -30.24 -19.22
CA PHE A 360 -5.02 -30.05 -17.76
C PHE A 360 -6.17 -29.13 -17.33
N LEU A 361 -6.27 -27.93 -17.91
CA LEU A 361 -7.22 -26.91 -17.44
C LEU A 361 -8.67 -27.35 -17.71
N SER A 362 -8.97 -27.89 -18.90
CA SER A 362 -10.28 -28.46 -19.24
C SER A 362 -10.73 -29.60 -18.31
N LYS A 363 -9.80 -30.25 -17.60
CA LYS A 363 -10.03 -31.37 -16.68
C LYS A 363 -9.95 -30.98 -15.21
N SER A 364 -9.84 -29.68 -14.91
CA SER A 364 -9.77 -29.18 -13.55
C SER A 364 -10.91 -28.21 -13.26
N GLU A 365 -11.42 -28.31 -12.04
CA GLU A 365 -12.50 -27.47 -11.54
C GLU A 365 -11.99 -26.69 -10.32
N ILE A 366 -12.54 -25.50 -10.11
CA ILE A 366 -12.24 -24.64 -8.97
C ILE A 366 -13.54 -24.16 -8.30
N LEU A 367 -13.48 -23.95 -6.99
CA LEU A 367 -14.56 -23.32 -6.25
C LEU A 367 -14.57 -21.81 -6.55
N VAL A 368 -15.70 -21.29 -7.03
CA VAL A 368 -15.87 -19.86 -7.31
C VAL A 368 -17.07 -19.34 -6.53
N ARG A 369 -16.86 -18.34 -5.69
CA ARG A 369 -17.93 -17.60 -5.02
C ARG A 369 -18.17 -16.31 -5.77
N ILE A 370 -19.38 -16.08 -6.25
CA ILE A 370 -19.78 -14.87 -6.96
C ILE A 370 -20.83 -14.15 -6.14
N PHE A 371 -20.49 -12.96 -5.66
CA PHE A 371 -21.39 -12.14 -4.88
C PHE A 371 -21.90 -10.97 -5.72
N ASN A 372 -23.20 -10.70 -5.63
CA ASN A 372 -23.75 -9.48 -6.19
C ASN A 372 -23.39 -8.34 -5.23
N ALA A 373 -22.56 -7.41 -5.71
CA ALA A 373 -22.13 -6.24 -4.97
C ALA A 373 -22.42 -4.99 -5.80
N SER A 374 -23.70 -4.64 -5.89
CA SER A 374 -24.17 -3.42 -6.56
C SER A 374 -23.63 -2.12 -5.95
N SER A 375 -23.06 -2.16 -4.72
CA SER A 375 -22.36 -1.04 -4.10
C SER A 375 -20.91 -1.38 -3.76
N SER A 376 -20.03 -0.38 -3.91
CA SER A 376 -18.62 -0.48 -3.53
C SER A 376 -18.42 -0.85 -2.06
N GLU A 377 -19.33 -0.44 -1.17
CA GLU A 377 -19.32 -0.80 0.25
C GLU A 377 -19.49 -2.32 0.47
N THR A 378 -20.42 -2.95 -0.25
CA THR A 378 -20.67 -4.39 -0.16
C THR A 378 -19.48 -5.18 -0.67
N ALA A 379 -18.91 -4.75 -1.80
CA ALA A 379 -17.70 -5.36 -2.36
C ALA A 379 -16.52 -5.28 -1.38
N ASN A 380 -16.32 -4.11 -0.75
CA ASN A 380 -15.27 -3.92 0.23
C ASN A 380 -15.47 -4.79 1.49
N LYS A 381 -16.69 -4.88 2.02
CA LYS A 381 -17.03 -5.77 3.15
C LYS A 381 -16.79 -7.25 2.81
N ILE A 382 -17.15 -7.69 1.61
CA ILE A 382 -16.88 -9.06 1.16
C ILE A 382 -15.37 -9.29 1.05
N ALA A 383 -14.61 -8.34 0.51
CA ALA A 383 -13.15 -8.41 0.45
C ALA A 383 -12.56 -8.53 1.87
N GLU A 384 -13.03 -7.70 2.80
CA GLU A 384 -12.69 -7.71 4.22
C GLU A 384 -12.97 -9.08 4.86
N TYR A 385 -14.19 -9.60 4.83
CA TYR A 385 -14.50 -10.86 5.51
C TYR A 385 -13.89 -12.10 4.82
N THR A 386 -13.62 -12.03 3.52
CA THR A 386 -12.96 -13.13 2.80
C THR A 386 -11.46 -13.12 3.07
N ASN A 387 -10.85 -11.94 3.18
CA ASN A 387 -9.43 -11.80 3.48
C ASN A 387 -9.14 -11.94 4.99
N SER A 388 -10.11 -11.75 5.90
CA SER A 388 -9.93 -11.84 7.35
C SER A 388 -9.64 -13.26 7.86
N GLN A 389 -9.76 -14.29 7.02
CA GLN A 389 -9.20 -15.62 7.32
C GLN A 389 -7.67 -15.66 7.23
N ASN A 390 -7.01 -14.59 6.78
CA ASN A 390 -5.58 -14.30 6.97
C ASN A 390 -5.41 -12.81 7.33
N SER A 391 -5.24 -12.51 8.63
CA SER A 391 -5.05 -11.18 9.27
C SER A 391 -5.13 -9.96 8.36
N ILE A 392 -6.29 -9.29 8.34
CA ILE A 392 -6.39 -7.91 7.85
C ILE A 392 -6.06 -6.97 9.01
N SER A 393 -5.33 -5.89 8.71
CA SER A 393 -5.07 -4.83 9.68
C SER A 393 -6.39 -4.15 10.09
N SER A 394 -6.60 -3.91 11.39
CA SER A 394 -7.79 -3.22 11.89
C SER A 394 -7.97 -1.83 11.26
N VAL A 395 -6.87 -1.20 10.84
CA VAL A 395 -6.82 0.08 10.13
C VAL A 395 -7.59 0.02 8.82
N ASP A 396 -7.34 -0.98 7.97
CA ASP A 396 -7.96 -1.06 6.64
C ASP A 396 -9.49 -1.23 6.73
N LEU A 397 -9.97 -1.98 7.74
CA LEU A 397 -11.41 -2.17 7.98
C LEU A 397 -12.07 -0.85 8.39
N LYS A 398 -11.44 -0.12 9.32
CA LYS A 398 -11.96 1.16 9.79
C LYS A 398 -11.94 2.24 8.71
N SER A 399 -11.07 2.15 7.70
CA SER A 399 -11.04 3.08 6.55
C SER A 399 -12.36 3.13 5.77
N LEU A 400 -13.18 2.08 5.86
CA LEU A 400 -14.46 1.95 5.17
C LEU A 400 -15.65 2.45 5.99
N SER A 401 -15.42 2.88 7.24
CA SER A 401 -16.53 3.26 8.12
C SER A 401 -17.18 4.59 7.67
N THR A 402 -18.48 4.72 7.94
CA THR A 402 -19.26 5.92 7.58
C THR A 402 -18.64 7.19 8.15
N LEU A 403 -18.16 7.13 9.40
CA LEU A 403 -17.51 8.26 10.06
C LEU A 403 -16.25 8.72 9.30
N GLN A 404 -15.43 7.78 8.83
CA GLN A 404 -14.19 8.11 8.12
C GLN A 404 -14.48 8.73 6.75
N ILE A 405 -15.51 8.26 6.06
CA ILE A 405 -15.98 8.85 4.80
C ILE A 405 -16.53 10.27 5.05
N GLN A 406 -17.27 10.48 6.16
CA GLN A 406 -17.75 11.81 6.52
C GLN A 406 -16.59 12.75 6.84
N LEU A 407 -15.56 12.29 7.56
CA LEU A 407 -14.35 13.08 7.84
C LEU A 407 -13.64 13.48 6.54
N GLU A 408 -13.56 12.58 5.57
CA GLU A 408 -13.02 12.87 4.25
C GLU A 408 -13.77 14.01 3.56
N GLN A 409 -15.11 13.97 3.58
CA GLN A 409 -15.95 15.02 2.98
C GLN A 409 -15.79 16.36 3.70
N LEU A 410 -15.73 16.36 5.04
CA LEU A 410 -15.55 17.58 5.82
C LEU A 410 -14.19 18.23 5.57
N LEU A 411 -13.12 17.43 5.58
CA LEU A 411 -11.76 17.92 5.36
C LEU A 411 -11.55 18.35 3.92
N ASP A 412 -12.14 17.65 2.95
CA ASP A 412 -12.13 18.09 1.56
C ASP A 412 -12.74 19.49 1.43
N ALA A 413 -13.89 19.75 2.07
CA ALA A 413 -14.52 21.09 2.07
C ALA A 413 -13.62 22.22 2.64
N HIS A 414 -12.56 21.87 3.39
CA HIS A 414 -11.58 22.80 3.95
C HIS A 414 -10.21 22.73 3.23
N ASP A 415 -10.17 22.19 2.01
CA ASP A 415 -8.96 22.03 1.19
C ASP A 415 -7.89 21.14 1.85
N ILE A 416 -8.31 20.12 2.62
CA ILE A 416 -7.43 19.15 3.28
C ILE A 416 -7.72 17.75 2.72
N ILE A 417 -6.68 17.06 2.24
CA ILE A 417 -6.78 15.68 1.79
C ILE A 417 -6.78 14.77 3.01
N TYR A 418 -7.84 13.99 3.17
CA TYR A 418 -7.92 12.92 4.16
C TYR A 418 -7.65 11.57 3.48
N SER A 419 -6.42 11.06 3.62
CA SER A 419 -6.01 9.81 2.98
C SER A 419 -6.50 8.60 3.78
N ARG A 420 -7.52 7.92 3.26
CA ARG A 420 -8.05 6.67 3.83
C ARG A 420 -7.39 5.46 3.19
N LYS A 421 -7.06 5.53 1.90
CA LYS A 421 -6.44 4.47 1.09
C LYS A 421 -5.16 4.98 0.42
N ASN A 422 -4.29 4.07 -0.01
CA ASN A 422 -3.05 4.45 -0.68
C ASN A 422 -3.35 5.15 -2.01
N GLY A 423 -2.62 6.22 -2.28
CA GLY A 423 -2.77 6.96 -3.53
C GLY A 423 -3.96 7.93 -3.56
N ASP A 424 -4.61 8.16 -2.42
CA ASP A 424 -5.62 9.21 -2.28
C ASP A 424 -4.95 10.59 -2.48
N THR A 425 -5.32 11.28 -3.56
CA THR A 425 -4.83 12.62 -3.92
C THR A 425 -5.90 13.70 -3.80
N GLY A 426 -6.95 13.45 -3.01
CA GLY A 426 -8.12 14.32 -2.85
C GLY A 426 -9.29 13.93 -3.76
N MET A 427 -10.51 14.39 -3.45
CA MET A 427 -11.71 14.03 -4.20
C MET A 427 -11.78 14.68 -5.58
N ASP A 428 -11.26 15.90 -5.70
CA ASP A 428 -11.18 16.65 -6.95
C ASP A 428 -9.71 16.88 -7.37
N ASP A 429 -9.35 16.37 -8.55
CA ASP A 429 -8.04 16.53 -9.15
C ASP A 429 -7.69 17.97 -9.56
N LYS A 430 -8.68 18.86 -9.67
CA LYS A 430 -8.48 20.27 -10.08
C LYS A 430 -8.37 21.22 -8.89
N LYS A 431 -8.67 20.73 -7.69
CA LYS A 431 -8.66 21.51 -6.46
C LYS A 431 -7.24 21.59 -5.90
N GLU A 432 -6.86 22.79 -5.43
CA GLU A 432 -5.59 22.97 -4.73
C GLU A 432 -5.77 22.68 -3.25
N TYR A 433 -5.20 21.59 -2.78
CA TYR A 433 -5.20 21.26 -1.35
C TYR A 433 -4.04 21.94 -0.63
N ARG A 434 -4.30 22.32 0.62
CA ARG A 434 -3.35 22.92 1.55
C ARG A 434 -2.52 21.87 2.27
N TYR A 435 -3.19 20.81 2.74
CA TYR A 435 -2.58 19.77 3.57
C TYR A 435 -3.04 18.36 3.15
N LYS A 436 -2.23 17.33 3.44
CA LYS A 436 -2.61 15.92 3.37
C LYS A 436 -2.35 15.26 4.71
N ILE A 437 -3.35 14.61 5.28
CA ILE A 437 -3.25 13.86 6.53
C ILE A 437 -3.80 12.45 6.33
N SER A 438 -3.09 11.44 6.82
CA SER A 438 -3.60 10.07 6.80
C SER A 438 -4.62 9.84 7.91
N MET A 439 -5.55 8.92 7.69
CA MET A 439 -6.48 8.48 8.74
C MET A 439 -5.73 8.08 10.02
N GLU A 440 -4.60 7.40 9.86
CA GLU A 440 -3.78 6.94 10.98
C GLU A 440 -3.21 8.11 11.79
N GLN A 441 -2.58 9.06 11.11
CA GLN A 441 -2.06 10.27 11.75
C GLN A 441 -3.14 11.05 12.48
N PHE A 442 -4.32 11.19 11.87
CA PHE A 442 -5.45 11.86 12.51
C PHE A 442 -5.89 11.15 13.79
N GLY A 443 -5.94 9.80 13.78
CA GLY A 443 -6.21 9.01 14.97
C GLY A 443 -5.15 9.19 16.07
N GLN A 444 -3.87 9.28 15.70
CA GLN A 444 -2.77 9.56 16.66
C GLN A 444 -2.90 10.95 17.29
N ILE A 445 -3.27 11.96 16.49
CA ILE A 445 -3.49 13.34 16.98
C ILE A 445 -4.65 13.37 17.98
N LEU A 446 -5.77 12.74 17.65
CA LEU A 446 -6.92 12.67 18.56
C LEU A 446 -6.56 11.96 19.88
N PHE A 447 -5.81 10.86 19.80
CA PHE A 447 -5.39 10.12 20.99
C PHE A 447 -4.44 10.94 21.88
N ALA A 448 -3.56 11.75 21.28
CA ALA A 448 -2.71 12.68 22.01
C ALA A 448 -3.52 13.77 22.71
N LEU A 449 -4.50 14.37 22.02
CA LEU A 449 -5.40 15.40 22.58
C LEU A 449 -6.26 14.86 23.74
N GLN A 450 -6.59 13.58 23.73
CA GLN A 450 -7.32 12.89 24.81
C GLN A 450 -6.45 12.55 26.03
N GLY A 451 -5.16 12.91 26.02
CA GLY A 451 -4.26 12.76 27.18
C GLY A 451 -3.29 11.59 27.14
N TYR A 452 -3.13 10.97 25.96
CA TYR A 452 -2.21 9.85 25.75
C TYR A 452 -1.08 10.14 24.73
N PRO A 453 -0.35 11.26 24.83
CA PRO A 453 0.75 11.57 23.89
C PRO A 453 1.86 10.51 23.91
N GLU A 454 2.09 9.84 25.04
CA GLU A 454 3.12 8.80 25.20
C GLU A 454 2.82 7.52 24.42
N LYS A 455 1.54 7.22 24.18
CA LYS A 455 1.08 6.01 23.48
C LYS A 455 0.76 6.27 22.00
N SER A 456 0.63 7.55 21.62
CA SER A 456 0.18 7.95 20.29
C SER A 456 1.14 7.54 19.17
N SER A 457 2.43 7.39 19.46
CA SER A 457 3.43 7.01 18.45
C SER A 457 3.67 5.50 18.30
N ASN A 458 3.58 4.73 19.38
CA ASN A 458 4.01 3.32 19.43
C ASN A 458 2.84 2.31 19.43
N GLN A 459 1.60 2.74 19.68
CA GLN A 459 0.42 1.87 19.73
C GLN A 459 -0.54 2.08 18.56
N LYS A 460 -0.03 2.41 17.36
CA LYS A 460 -0.83 2.66 16.15
C LYS A 460 -1.88 1.57 15.88
N GLN A 461 -1.48 0.30 15.96
CA GLN A 461 -2.38 -0.84 15.75
C GLN A 461 -3.53 -0.89 16.78
N HIS A 462 -3.30 -0.45 18.01
CA HIS A 462 -4.33 -0.42 19.04
C HIS A 462 -5.28 0.77 18.91
N ILE A 463 -4.83 1.90 18.36
CA ILE A 463 -5.68 3.07 18.06
C ILE A 463 -6.82 2.64 17.13
N PHE A 464 -6.51 1.88 16.07
CA PHE A 464 -7.52 1.42 15.11
C PHE A 464 -8.14 0.05 15.45
N GLY A 465 -7.63 -0.61 16.49
CA GLY A 465 -8.22 -1.81 17.07
C GLY A 465 -9.05 -1.49 18.30
N LYS A 466 -8.41 -1.57 19.47
CA LYS A 466 -9.06 -1.54 20.79
C LYS A 466 -9.66 -0.17 21.13
N TYR A 467 -8.97 0.93 20.79
CA TYR A 467 -9.34 2.26 21.25
C TYR A 467 -10.18 3.04 20.23
N TYR A 468 -10.42 2.50 19.04
CA TYR A 468 -11.04 3.25 17.95
C TYR A 468 -12.40 3.82 18.34
N ASP A 469 -13.28 2.97 18.88
CA ASP A 469 -14.64 3.37 19.20
C ASP A 469 -14.68 4.38 20.36
N GLU A 470 -13.65 4.41 21.22
CA GLU A 470 -13.51 5.40 22.29
C GLU A 470 -12.94 6.73 21.77
N ILE A 471 -11.92 6.68 20.90
CA ILE A 471 -11.26 7.87 20.35
C ILE A 471 -12.22 8.67 19.48
N PHE A 472 -13.02 7.97 18.67
CA PHE A 472 -13.93 8.56 17.70
C PHE A 472 -15.39 8.67 18.20
N ASP A 473 -15.63 8.41 19.50
CA ASP A 473 -16.95 8.59 20.11
C ASP A 473 -17.35 10.08 20.13
N GLU A 474 -18.63 10.38 19.87
CA GLU A 474 -19.17 11.74 19.88
C GLU A 474 -18.99 12.47 21.22
N LYS A 475 -18.81 11.73 22.33
CA LYS A 475 -18.53 12.30 23.66
C LYS A 475 -17.11 12.86 23.76
N ASN A 476 -16.16 12.25 23.05
CA ASN A 476 -14.73 12.54 23.17
C ASN A 476 -14.20 13.36 21.98
N PHE A 477 -14.92 13.36 20.87
CA PHE A 477 -14.54 14.05 19.65
C PHE A 477 -15.74 14.74 19.00
N ASN A 478 -15.63 16.05 18.82
CA ASN A 478 -16.58 16.80 18.02
C ASN A 478 -16.14 16.81 16.55
N PHE A 479 -16.92 16.15 15.71
CA PHE A 479 -16.70 16.04 14.27
C PHE A 479 -16.37 17.38 13.59
N SER A 480 -17.04 18.46 13.97
CA SER A 480 -16.83 19.78 13.36
C SER A 480 -15.45 20.39 13.64
N GLN A 481 -14.71 19.89 14.64
CA GLN A 481 -13.37 20.37 14.99
C GLN A 481 -12.26 19.71 14.16
N ALA A 482 -12.57 18.72 13.32
CA ALA A 482 -11.55 18.01 12.53
C ALA A 482 -10.63 18.92 11.69
N PRO A 483 -11.15 19.97 10.99
CA PRO A 483 -10.30 20.87 10.22
C PRO A 483 -9.34 21.66 11.12
N GLU A 484 -9.85 22.24 12.21
CA GLU A 484 -9.07 23.03 13.17
C GLU A 484 -7.96 22.19 13.80
N ILE A 485 -8.26 20.96 14.21
CA ILE A 485 -7.28 20.02 14.79
C ILE A 485 -6.17 19.72 13.78
N THR A 486 -6.53 19.52 12.51
CA THR A 486 -5.56 19.24 11.45
C THR A 486 -4.68 20.46 11.16
N GLU A 487 -5.26 21.65 11.10
CA GLU A 487 -4.50 22.89 10.93
C GLU A 487 -3.52 23.13 12.08
N ARG A 488 -3.96 22.95 13.33
CA ARG A 488 -3.08 23.07 14.52
C ARG A 488 -1.87 22.14 14.44
N TYR A 489 -2.05 20.90 13.98
CA TYR A 489 -0.94 19.96 13.79
C TYR A 489 0.09 20.49 12.79
N PHE A 490 -0.34 20.98 11.62
CA PHE A 490 0.57 21.52 10.62
C PHE A 490 1.21 22.85 11.04
N ASP A 491 0.52 23.67 11.81
CA ASP A 491 1.07 24.93 12.34
C ASP A 491 2.15 24.68 13.40
N ILE A 492 1.94 23.71 14.31
CA ILE A 492 2.96 23.27 15.27
C ILE A 492 4.17 22.69 14.53
N LYS A 493 3.93 21.90 13.48
CA LYS A 493 5.00 21.35 12.64
C LYS A 493 5.83 22.44 11.97
N LYS A 494 5.19 23.50 11.45
CA LYS A 494 5.87 24.67 10.88
C LYS A 494 6.64 25.47 11.94
N ALA A 495 6.08 25.63 13.14
CA ALA A 495 6.76 26.27 14.26
C ALA A 495 8.04 25.51 14.64
N TYR A 496 7.96 24.18 14.79
CA TYR A 496 9.12 23.33 15.01
C TYR A 496 10.16 23.41 13.90
N ALA A 497 9.74 23.46 12.63
CA ALA A 497 10.67 23.60 11.51
C ALA A 497 11.39 24.96 11.49
N SER A 498 10.82 25.97 12.15
CA SER A 498 11.41 27.31 12.28
C SER A 498 12.29 27.43 13.54
N SER A 499 12.14 26.52 14.50
CA SER A 499 12.90 26.46 15.75
C SER A 499 14.12 25.54 15.61
N THR A 500 15.32 26.13 15.59
CA THR A 500 16.66 25.53 15.78
C THR A 500 17.05 24.30 14.92
N ASP A 501 18.14 24.42 14.13
CA ASP A 501 18.72 23.36 13.26
C ASP A 501 19.17 22.06 13.96
N SER A 502 19.08 21.97 15.29
CA SER A 502 19.58 20.85 16.10
C SER A 502 18.50 19.89 16.61
N ILE A 503 17.21 20.14 16.33
CA ILE A 503 16.11 19.35 16.89
C ILE A 503 15.85 18.12 16.01
N GLN A 504 15.96 16.91 16.59
CA GLN A 504 15.52 15.69 15.92
C GLN A 504 14.03 15.80 15.59
N LYS A 505 13.68 15.64 14.31
CA LYS A 505 12.30 15.57 13.84
C LYS A 505 11.66 14.28 14.37
N ILE A 506 11.06 14.36 15.54
CA ILE A 506 10.34 13.24 16.14
C ILE A 506 8.86 13.64 16.21
N GLU A 507 8.01 12.93 15.48
CA GLU A 507 6.55 13.11 15.47
C GLU A 507 5.95 13.13 16.89
N GLN A 508 6.55 12.36 17.81
CA GLN A 508 6.20 12.35 19.24
C GLN A 508 6.22 13.73 19.88
N LYS A 509 7.19 14.60 19.53
CA LYS A 509 7.26 15.96 20.08
C LYS A 509 6.03 16.77 19.72
N ILE A 510 5.55 16.65 18.48
CA ILE A 510 4.34 17.34 18.00
C ILE A 510 3.10 16.88 18.79
N PHE A 511 2.97 15.58 19.08
CA PHE A 511 1.87 15.05 19.91
C PHE A 511 1.90 15.62 21.34
N TYR A 512 3.08 15.76 21.93
CA TYR A 512 3.23 16.41 23.23
C TYR A 512 2.86 17.89 23.21
N ILE A 513 3.25 18.64 22.18
CA ILE A 513 2.86 20.06 22.06
C ILE A 513 1.36 20.23 21.86
N LEU A 514 0.73 19.37 21.04
CA LEU A 514 -0.72 19.34 20.90
C LEU A 514 -1.42 19.11 22.25
N TYR A 515 -0.94 18.16 23.03
CA TYR A 515 -1.43 17.89 24.37
C TYR A 515 -1.19 19.07 25.34
N MET A 516 0.01 19.65 25.36
CA MET A 516 0.36 20.79 26.21
C MET A 516 -0.54 21.98 25.93
N HIS A 517 -0.75 22.33 24.66
CA HIS A 517 -1.61 23.45 24.27
C HIS A 517 -3.10 23.14 24.53
N GLN A 518 -3.51 21.87 24.61
CA GLN A 518 -4.86 21.51 25.02
C GLN A 518 -5.07 21.74 26.53
N VAL A 519 -4.05 21.50 27.35
CA VAL A 519 -4.07 21.75 28.81
C VAL A 519 -3.88 23.25 29.12
N ARG A 520 -3.02 23.93 28.35
CA ARG A 520 -2.62 25.33 28.50
C ARG A 520 -2.82 26.07 27.19
N SER A 521 -4.05 26.49 26.93
CA SER A 521 -4.40 27.25 25.72
C SER A 521 -3.84 28.68 25.71
N ASP A 522 -3.26 29.13 26.82
CA ASP A 522 -2.63 30.44 26.99
C ASP A 522 -1.19 30.51 26.46
N LEU A 523 -0.52 29.35 26.29
CA LEU A 523 0.86 29.27 25.83
C LEU A 523 0.93 29.29 24.30
N SER A 524 1.87 30.06 23.74
CA SER A 524 2.17 30.01 22.31
C SER A 524 2.87 28.69 21.94
N TYR A 525 2.82 28.28 20.67
CA TYR A 525 3.53 27.08 20.22
C TYR A 525 5.03 27.14 20.51
N GLU A 526 5.67 28.30 20.35
CA GLU A 526 7.10 28.48 20.67
C GLU A 526 7.38 28.28 22.16
N GLN A 527 6.50 28.77 23.04
CA GLN A 527 6.63 28.56 24.48
C GLN A 527 6.49 27.08 24.82
N CYS A 528 5.48 26.40 24.28
CA CYS A 528 5.31 24.97 24.48
C CYS A 528 6.53 24.17 23.98
N ILE A 529 7.10 24.54 22.83
CA ILE A 529 8.30 23.91 22.27
C ILE A 529 9.49 24.07 23.24
N ASN A 530 9.77 25.29 23.68
CA ASN A 530 10.88 25.57 24.60
C ASN A 530 10.72 24.82 25.92
N THR A 531 9.50 24.82 26.48
CA THR A 531 9.20 24.05 27.70
C THR A 531 9.42 22.56 27.48
N LEU A 532 8.97 21.98 26.36
CA LEU A 532 9.17 20.56 26.10
C LEU A 532 10.65 20.19 25.98
N GLU A 533 11.47 21.00 25.29
CA GLU A 533 12.92 20.76 25.19
C GLU A 533 13.62 20.89 26.55
N GLU A 534 13.25 21.87 27.38
CA GLU A 534 13.76 21.99 28.76
C GLU A 534 13.37 20.78 29.62
N VAL A 535 12.13 20.29 29.49
CA VAL A 535 11.69 19.06 30.17
C VAL A 535 12.48 17.84 29.70
N LEU A 536 12.78 17.73 28.40
CA LEU A 536 13.59 16.63 27.85
C LEU A 536 15.02 16.64 28.38
N GLU A 537 15.62 17.82 28.57
CA GLU A 537 16.95 17.97 29.17
C GLU A 537 16.96 17.67 30.68
N THR A 538 15.96 18.15 31.41
CA THR A 538 15.90 18.02 32.88
C THR A 538 15.38 16.67 33.38
N PHE A 539 14.70 15.90 32.52
CA PHE A 539 14.16 14.60 32.91
C PHE A 539 15.26 13.57 33.17
N ASP A 540 15.47 13.26 34.46
CA ASP A 540 16.48 12.33 34.95
C ASP A 540 16.10 10.87 34.63
N SER A 541 16.85 10.27 33.72
CA SER A 541 16.66 8.89 33.27
C SER A 541 17.41 7.89 34.16
N ALA A 542 17.25 7.97 35.48
CA ALA A 542 17.69 6.96 36.45
C ALA A 542 19.11 6.37 36.17
N GLY A 543 20.06 7.21 35.77
CA GLY A 543 21.46 6.81 35.49
C GLY A 543 21.74 6.15 34.13
N VAL A 544 20.78 6.09 33.20
CA VAL A 544 20.98 5.57 31.83
C VAL A 544 20.75 6.69 30.82
N SER A 545 21.70 6.96 29.93
CA SER A 545 21.50 7.91 28.82
C SER A 545 20.47 7.34 27.84
N LEU A 546 19.22 7.82 27.93
CA LEU A 546 18.12 7.44 27.03
C LEU A 546 17.92 8.52 25.97
N THR A 547 17.62 8.09 24.74
CA THR A 547 17.23 9.00 23.64
C THR A 547 15.90 9.68 23.94
N ASP A 548 15.68 10.88 23.38
CA ASP A 548 14.43 11.65 23.56
C ASP A 548 13.19 10.81 23.26
N ALA A 549 13.21 10.02 22.18
CA ALA A 549 12.12 9.13 21.82
C ALA A 549 11.81 8.10 22.92
N ARG A 550 12.84 7.54 23.57
CA ARG A 550 12.67 6.57 24.66
C ARG A 550 12.22 7.23 25.97
N LYS A 551 12.52 8.51 26.18
CA LYS A 551 11.99 9.29 27.31
C LYS A 551 10.48 9.53 27.11
N MET A 552 10.08 10.01 25.94
CA MET A 552 8.69 10.40 25.62
C MET A 552 7.67 9.25 25.61
N ILE A 553 8.12 8.00 25.48
CA ILE A 553 7.24 6.82 25.57
C ILE A 553 6.88 6.48 27.03
N GLN A 554 7.63 7.00 28.01
CA GLN A 554 7.40 6.67 29.42
C GLN A 554 6.24 7.48 30.00
N VAL A 555 5.33 6.78 30.67
CA VAL A 555 4.25 7.42 31.44
C VAL A 555 4.81 8.41 32.47
N ARG A 556 5.97 8.10 33.07
CA ARG A 556 6.67 8.98 34.02
C ARG A 556 7.07 10.33 33.40
N PHE A 557 7.42 10.36 32.12
CA PHE A 557 7.76 11.60 31.43
C PHE A 557 6.53 12.50 31.30
N ARG A 558 5.39 11.94 30.87
CA ARG A 558 4.12 12.67 30.82
C ARG A 558 3.72 13.19 32.21
N ASP A 559 3.84 12.35 33.25
CA ASP A 559 3.47 12.75 34.60
C ASP A 559 4.39 13.87 35.14
N TYR A 560 5.68 13.85 34.80
CA TYR A 560 6.62 14.92 35.11
C TYR A 560 6.29 16.21 34.34
N LEU A 561 6.01 16.12 33.04
CA LEU A 561 5.57 17.26 32.23
C LEU A 561 4.29 17.88 32.79
N ASN A 562 3.30 17.06 33.17
CA ASN A 562 2.08 17.50 33.82
C ASN A 562 2.38 18.25 35.12
N SER A 563 3.31 17.75 35.95
CA SER A 563 3.67 18.42 37.19
C SER A 563 4.19 19.85 36.96
N ILE A 564 4.95 20.06 35.88
CA ILE A 564 5.47 21.38 35.49
C ILE A 564 4.33 22.27 34.99
N LEU A 565 3.52 21.77 34.03
CA LEU A 565 2.40 22.50 33.44
C LEU A 565 1.37 22.97 34.48
N TYR A 566 1.08 22.15 35.50
CA TYR A 566 0.14 22.47 36.58
C TYR A 566 0.78 23.32 37.69
N SER A 567 2.10 23.22 37.91
CA SER A 567 2.80 24.06 38.90
C SER A 567 2.90 25.53 38.50
N GLU A 568 2.98 25.81 37.20
CA GLU A 568 2.98 27.17 36.64
C GLU A 568 1.57 27.74 36.44
N TYR A 569 0.53 26.93 36.70
CA TYR A 569 -0.87 27.33 36.59
C TYR A 569 -1.45 27.61 37.97
N GLN A 570 -1.18 28.80 38.51
CA GLN A 570 -2.03 29.38 39.56
C GLN A 570 -3.00 30.37 38.88
N PRO A 571 -4.32 30.20 39.05
CA PRO A 571 -5.32 31.06 38.44
C PRO A 571 -5.26 32.52 38.92
#